data_AF-S7ZZF1-F1
#
_entry.id   AF-S7ZZF1-F1
#
_cell.length_a   1.000
_cell.length_b   1.000
_cell.length_c   1.000
_cell.angle_alpha   90.00
_cell.angle_beta   90.00
_cell.angle_gamma   90.00
#
_symmetry.space_group_name_H-M   'P 1'
#
loop_
_entity.id
_entity.type
_entity.pdbx_description
1 polymer ?
#
loop_
_entity_poly.entity_id
_entity_poly.type
_entity_poly.pdbx_seq_one_letter_code
_entity_poly.pdbx_strand_id
1 'polypeptide(L)'
;MVFLHSMIIHESVPILSALQRFYGIGPNVASRICAKLTLYRSAKLGELSQKQLTQVQQELSKLTIENDLHKSIVDNIRRLRDMGTYRGRRHAMGLPHRKAQKMWILPLVGYVGIICGFTFLTLAIASGLYYLSELVEEHTVVSRRILARLIQGIVGIHVLLLVVDRFPFLLTLFSAASHGVYAMNLRRFPMVALTDGWFIGSCILVVSNHILWFRHFSKPPEPLYNYSAPSSAYNRHKQTYGSSLDYKPVPSFSEISAFFGLCVWLVPFALFVSLSAGENVLPSTMGGDSSAGVVGSGDGDGKKKGRKGLFKGGIDGIWDWILETGQALGITGGGRRRSTF
;
A
#
# COMPACT_ATOMS: atom_id res chain seq x y z
N MET A 1 22.29 -48.82 1.44
CA MET A 1 20.86 -48.44 1.48
C MET A 1 20.12 -49.46 2.33
N VAL A 2 19.07 -49.06 3.06
CA VAL A 2 18.30 -49.97 3.93
C VAL A 2 16.94 -50.30 3.30
N PHE A 3 16.58 -51.59 3.29
CA PHE A 3 15.28 -52.05 2.83
C PHE A 3 14.29 -52.09 4.00
N LEU A 4 13.19 -51.35 3.89
CA LEU A 4 12.10 -51.36 4.87
C LEU A 4 10.78 -51.62 4.17
N HIS A 5 10.18 -52.77 4.49
CA HIS A 5 8.89 -53.24 3.98
C HIS A 5 8.80 -53.36 2.46
N SER A 6 8.61 -52.26 1.73
CA SER A 6 8.52 -52.20 0.27
C SER A 6 9.32 -51.06 -0.35
N MET A 7 10.07 -50.30 0.47
CA MET A 7 10.86 -49.15 0.00
C MET A 7 12.34 -49.30 0.33
N ILE A 8 13.18 -48.81 -0.57
CA ILE A 8 14.62 -48.67 -0.37
C ILE A 8 14.88 -47.22 0.07
N ILE A 9 15.39 -47.05 1.29
CA ILE A 9 15.62 -45.73 1.89
C ILE A 9 17.12 -45.54 2.13
N HIS A 10 17.59 -44.31 1.90
CA HIS A 10 18.99 -43.96 2.14
C HIS A 10 19.33 -43.97 3.64
N GLU A 11 20.54 -44.44 3.98
CA GLU A 11 20.99 -44.68 5.36
C GLU A 11 21.09 -43.42 6.20
N SER A 12 21.35 -42.26 5.58
CA SER A 12 21.49 -40.97 6.28
C SER A 12 20.17 -40.38 6.79
N VAL A 13 19.03 -40.95 6.40
CA VAL A 13 17.70 -40.43 6.75
C VAL A 13 17.35 -40.83 8.20
N PRO A 14 16.82 -39.91 9.02
CA PRO A 14 16.31 -40.25 10.35
C PRO A 14 15.14 -41.23 10.27
N ILE A 15 15.07 -42.17 11.21
CA ILE A 15 14.01 -43.18 11.26
C ILE A 15 12.60 -42.57 11.27
N LEU A 16 12.40 -41.46 11.99
CA LEU A 16 11.10 -40.80 12.10
C LEU A 16 10.61 -40.24 10.75
N SER A 17 11.51 -39.66 9.95
CA SER A 17 11.20 -39.19 8.60
C SER A 17 11.00 -40.35 7.63
N ALA A 18 11.72 -41.46 7.83
CA ALA A 18 11.56 -42.66 7.01
C ALA A 18 10.19 -43.33 7.20
N LEU A 19 9.72 -43.45 8.44
CA LEU A 19 8.40 -44.02 8.74
C LEU A 19 7.25 -43.18 8.18
N GLN A 20 7.39 -41.85 8.14
CA GLN A 20 6.36 -40.95 7.59
C GLN A 20 6.26 -40.99 6.07
N ARG A 21 7.21 -41.63 5.37
CA ARG A 21 7.10 -41.81 3.92
C ARG A 21 6.07 -42.86 3.55
N PHE A 22 5.70 -43.76 4.47
CA PHE A 22 4.68 -44.77 4.23
C PHE A 22 3.28 -44.15 4.29
N TYR A 23 2.46 -44.44 3.28
CA TYR A 23 1.09 -43.97 3.23
C TYR A 23 0.28 -44.55 4.41
N GLY A 24 -0.31 -43.67 5.21
CA GLY A 24 -1.05 -44.02 6.43
C GLY A 24 -0.29 -43.81 7.74
N ILE A 25 1.01 -43.52 7.70
CA ILE A 25 1.82 -43.26 8.90
C ILE A 25 2.06 -41.75 9.08
N GLY A 26 1.34 -41.15 10.03
CA GLY A 26 1.56 -39.76 10.45
C GLY A 26 2.66 -39.61 11.51
N PRO A 27 3.03 -38.36 11.88
CA PRO A 27 4.10 -38.07 12.84
C PRO A 27 3.84 -38.67 14.23
N ASN A 28 2.58 -38.72 14.65
CA ASN A 28 2.18 -39.31 15.93
C ASN A 28 2.35 -40.83 15.95
N VAL A 29 2.00 -41.51 14.85
CA VAL A 29 2.13 -42.97 14.73
C VAL A 29 3.60 -43.36 14.63
N ALA A 30 4.37 -42.66 13.80
CA ALA A 30 5.82 -42.85 13.70
C ALA A 30 6.52 -42.69 15.06
N SER A 31 6.18 -41.63 15.82
CA SER A 31 6.74 -41.39 17.15
C SER A 31 6.39 -42.51 18.14
N ARG A 32 5.16 -43.05 18.07
CA ARG A 32 4.73 -44.19 18.91
C ARG A 32 5.50 -45.47 18.59
N ILE A 33 5.75 -45.76 17.31
CA ILE A 33 6.53 -46.92 16.89
C ILE A 33 7.97 -46.80 17.41
N CYS A 34 8.61 -45.65 17.23
CA CYS A 34 9.96 -45.42 17.74
C CYS A 34 10.03 -45.56 19.27
N ALA A 35 9.05 -45.01 20.00
CA ALA A 35 8.99 -45.14 21.46
C ALA A 35 8.81 -46.61 21.91
N LYS A 36 7.94 -47.36 21.23
CA LYS A 36 7.68 -48.79 21.53
C LYS A 36 8.92 -49.67 21.34
N LEU A 37 9.74 -49.35 20.35
CA LEU A 37 10.97 -50.09 20.03
C LEU A 37 12.21 -49.50 20.71
N THR A 38 12.05 -48.53 21.61
CA THR A 38 13.15 -47.83 22.31
C THR A 38 14.20 -47.23 21.35
N LEU A 39 13.73 -46.70 20.20
CA LEU A 39 14.56 -46.08 19.18
C LEU A 39 14.57 -44.56 19.33
N TYR A 40 15.75 -43.95 19.26
CA TYR A 40 15.87 -42.50 19.32
C TYR A 40 15.32 -41.86 18.04
N ARG A 41 14.55 -40.76 18.17
CA ARG A 41 13.84 -40.15 17.03
C ARG A 41 14.78 -39.62 15.95
N SER A 42 15.98 -39.20 16.32
CA SER A 42 17.00 -38.72 15.37
C SER A 42 17.99 -39.81 14.94
N ALA A 43 17.83 -41.06 15.39
CA ALA A 43 18.69 -42.15 14.95
C ALA A 43 18.57 -42.32 13.44
N LYS A 44 19.71 -42.43 12.76
CA LYS A 44 19.74 -42.64 11.31
C LYS A 44 19.51 -44.10 10.99
N LEU A 45 18.88 -44.38 9.85
CA LEU A 45 18.60 -45.74 9.38
C LEU A 45 19.83 -46.66 9.35
N GLY A 46 20.99 -46.12 8.98
CA GLY A 46 22.25 -46.89 8.95
C GLY A 46 22.82 -47.24 10.33
N GLU A 47 22.36 -46.58 11.41
CA GLU A 47 22.83 -46.81 12.78
C GLU A 47 22.03 -47.91 13.51
N LEU A 48 20.94 -48.41 12.90
CA LEU A 48 20.11 -49.46 13.51
C LEU A 48 20.73 -50.85 13.35
N SER A 49 20.65 -51.64 14.42
CA SER A 49 21.00 -53.05 14.38
C SER A 49 20.00 -53.84 13.54
N GLN A 50 20.46 -54.93 12.89
CA GLN A 50 19.60 -55.83 12.12
C GLN A 50 18.40 -56.35 12.94
N LYS A 51 18.58 -56.60 14.24
CA LYS A 51 17.49 -56.99 15.15
C LYS A 51 16.42 -55.91 15.26
N GLN A 52 16.85 -54.64 15.37
CA GLN A 52 15.94 -53.50 15.48
C GLN A 52 15.20 -53.26 14.15
N LEU A 53 15.87 -53.41 13.01
CA LEU A 53 15.23 -53.34 11.70
C LEU A 53 14.16 -54.42 11.52
N THR A 54 14.44 -55.66 11.97
CA THR A 54 13.44 -56.74 11.95
C THR A 54 12.24 -56.42 12.84
N GLN A 55 12.46 -55.83 14.03
CA GLN A 55 11.37 -55.42 14.93
C GLN A 55 10.50 -54.29 14.34
N VAL A 56 11.13 -53.29 13.70
CA VAL A 56 10.39 -52.23 12.98
C VAL A 56 9.53 -52.84 11.88
N GLN A 57 10.07 -53.79 11.12
CA GLN A 57 9.34 -54.44 10.04
C GLN A 57 8.16 -55.28 10.56
N GLN A 58 8.33 -55.98 11.69
CA GLN A 58 7.23 -56.70 12.34
C GLN A 58 6.12 -55.78 12.83
N GLU A 59 6.45 -54.60 13.36
CA GLU A 59 5.45 -53.62 13.78
C GLU A 59 4.74 -52.96 12.60
N LEU A 60 5.46 -52.69 11.51
CA LEU A 60 4.86 -52.17 10.27
C LEU A 60 3.86 -53.15 9.65
N SER A 61 4.17 -54.45 9.63
CA SER A 61 3.27 -55.47 9.07
C SER A 61 1.95 -55.65 9.86
N LYS A 62 1.86 -55.14 11.10
CA LYS A 62 0.62 -55.18 11.89
C LYS A 62 -0.32 -54.02 11.56
N LEU A 63 0.16 -52.99 10.90
CA LEU A 63 -0.61 -51.79 10.58
C LEU A 63 -1.20 -51.89 9.18
N THR A 64 -2.41 -51.35 9.01
CA THR A 64 -3.01 -51.18 7.67
C THR A 64 -2.37 -49.97 6.99
N ILE A 65 -1.34 -50.20 6.20
CA ILE A 65 -0.58 -49.16 5.49
C ILE A 65 -0.61 -49.40 3.98
N GLU A 66 -0.22 -48.39 3.21
CA GLU A 66 -0.08 -48.48 1.74
C GLU A 66 -1.35 -49.00 1.04
N ASN A 67 -1.23 -50.09 0.28
CA ASN A 67 -2.29 -50.66 -0.53
C ASN A 67 -3.48 -51.15 0.30
N ASP A 68 -3.26 -51.65 1.51
CA ASP A 68 -4.34 -52.16 2.35
C ASP A 68 -5.19 -51.00 2.88
N LEU A 69 -4.55 -49.88 3.23
CA LEU A 69 -5.27 -48.67 3.59
C LEU A 69 -6.06 -48.09 2.40
N HIS A 70 -5.46 -48.04 1.21
CA HIS A 70 -6.16 -47.60 0.00
C HIS A 70 -7.39 -48.46 -0.31
N LYS A 71 -7.25 -49.79 -0.27
CA LYS A 71 -8.38 -50.72 -0.45
C LYS A 71 -9.48 -50.45 0.57
N SER A 72 -9.13 -50.32 1.85
CA SER A 72 -10.10 -50.03 2.91
C SER A 72 -10.84 -48.70 2.69
N ILE A 73 -10.16 -47.66 2.20
CA ILE A 73 -10.78 -46.36 1.90
C ILE A 73 -11.75 -46.49 0.73
N VAL A 74 -11.35 -47.17 -0.34
CA VAL A 74 -12.20 -47.40 -1.51
C VAL A 74 -13.43 -48.21 -1.14
N ASP A 75 -13.26 -49.27 -0.35
CA ASP A 75 -14.37 -50.11 0.12
C ASP A 75 -15.30 -49.34 1.06
N ASN A 76 -14.77 -48.48 1.93
CA ASN A 76 -15.58 -47.58 2.75
C ASN A 76 -16.40 -46.61 1.89
N ILE A 77 -15.81 -46.03 0.83
CA ILE A 77 -16.53 -45.14 -0.10
C ILE A 77 -17.61 -45.92 -0.88
N ARG A 78 -17.29 -47.13 -1.37
CA ARG A 78 -18.24 -48.02 -2.05
C ARG A 78 -19.40 -48.36 -1.13
N ARG A 79 -19.13 -48.82 0.09
CA ARG A 79 -20.15 -49.11 1.11
C ARG A 79 -21.04 -47.89 1.37
N LEU A 80 -20.47 -46.69 1.52
CA LEU A 80 -21.25 -45.47 1.74
C LEU A 80 -22.15 -45.12 0.54
N ARG A 81 -21.70 -45.39 -0.68
CA ARG A 81 -22.47 -45.23 -1.92
C ARG A 81 -23.60 -46.24 -2.01
N ASP A 82 -23.32 -47.51 -1.75
CA ASP A 82 -24.27 -48.61 -1.87
C ASP A 82 -25.38 -48.51 -0.80
N MET A 83 -25.04 -48.04 0.42
CA MET A 83 -26.03 -47.70 1.46
C MET A 83 -26.88 -46.45 1.14
N GLY A 84 -26.59 -45.69 0.07
CA GLY A 84 -27.35 -44.50 -0.32
C GLY A 84 -27.21 -43.29 0.61
N THR A 85 -26.21 -43.27 1.49
CA THR A 85 -25.98 -42.18 2.44
C THR A 85 -25.70 -40.85 1.73
N TYR A 86 -25.97 -39.71 2.39
CA TYR A 86 -25.67 -38.38 1.82
C TYR A 86 -24.20 -38.25 1.39
N ARG A 87 -23.26 -38.76 2.19
CA ARG A 87 -21.82 -38.76 1.86
C ARG A 87 -21.54 -39.62 0.63
N GLY A 88 -22.13 -40.81 0.54
CA GLY A 88 -21.99 -41.68 -0.64
C GLY A 88 -22.49 -41.04 -1.93
N ARG A 89 -23.68 -40.40 -1.90
CA ARG A 89 -24.22 -39.69 -3.07
C ARG A 89 -23.35 -38.52 -3.51
N ARG A 90 -22.75 -37.77 -2.57
CA ARG A 90 -21.83 -36.67 -2.89
C ARG A 90 -20.53 -37.17 -3.49
N HIS A 91 -19.96 -38.27 -2.97
CA HIS A 91 -18.82 -38.96 -3.59
C HIS A 91 -19.14 -39.44 -5.02
N ALA A 92 -20.32 -40.01 -5.26
CA ALA A 92 -20.74 -40.45 -6.59
C ALA A 92 -20.91 -39.29 -7.59
N MET A 93 -21.38 -38.14 -7.11
CA MET A 93 -21.54 -36.91 -7.92
C MET A 93 -20.26 -36.06 -8.03
N GLY A 94 -19.16 -36.48 -7.39
CA GLY A 94 -17.92 -35.69 -7.35
C GLY A 94 -18.05 -34.34 -6.62
N LEU A 95 -19.09 -34.16 -5.80
CA LEU A 95 -19.38 -32.89 -5.15
C LEU A 95 -18.73 -32.84 -3.75
N PRO A 96 -18.18 -31.69 -3.34
CA PRO A 96 -17.58 -31.53 -2.01
C PRO A 96 -18.60 -31.84 -0.91
N HIS A 97 -18.19 -32.57 0.12
CA HIS A 97 -19.07 -33.02 1.20
C HIS A 97 -19.46 -31.90 2.18
N ARG A 98 -18.66 -30.82 2.23
CA ARG A 98 -18.99 -29.62 3.00
C ARG A 98 -19.81 -28.69 2.12
N LYS A 99 -21.03 -28.37 2.56
CA LYS A 99 -21.79 -27.25 2.01
C LYS A 99 -21.06 -25.97 2.39
N ALA A 100 -20.21 -25.45 1.51
CA ALA A 100 -19.83 -24.05 1.61
C ALA A 100 -21.07 -23.24 1.20
N GLN A 101 -21.77 -22.66 2.16
CA GLN A 101 -22.80 -21.67 1.85
C GLN A 101 -22.09 -20.51 1.15
N LYS A 102 -22.21 -20.44 -0.18
CA LYS A 102 -21.78 -19.25 -0.92
C LYS A 102 -22.70 -18.12 -0.46
N MET A 103 -22.16 -17.15 0.25
CA MET A 103 -22.86 -15.92 0.61
C MET A 103 -22.84 -15.01 -0.63
N TRP A 104 -23.93 -14.98 -1.40
CA TRP A 104 -24.00 -14.20 -2.65
C TRP A 104 -24.35 -12.73 -2.39
N ILE A 105 -24.98 -12.41 -1.25
CA ILE A 105 -25.41 -11.05 -0.92
C ILE A 105 -24.27 -10.16 -0.44
N LEU A 106 -23.33 -10.71 0.33
CA LEU A 106 -22.26 -9.94 0.97
C LEU A 106 -21.27 -9.34 -0.05
N PRO A 107 -20.87 -10.06 -1.12
CA PRO A 107 -20.11 -9.46 -2.22
C PRO A 107 -20.87 -8.34 -2.94
N LEU A 108 -22.18 -8.50 -3.15
CA LEU A 108 -23.01 -7.48 -3.81
C LEU A 108 -23.07 -6.19 -2.99
N VAL A 109 -23.31 -6.32 -1.67
CA VAL A 109 -23.24 -5.20 -0.73
C VAL A 109 -21.84 -4.58 -0.72
N GLY A 110 -20.79 -5.39 -0.83
CA GLY A 110 -19.41 -4.93 -0.98
C GLY A 110 -19.21 -4.06 -2.22
N TYR A 111 -19.70 -4.49 -3.39
CA TYR A 111 -19.61 -3.69 -4.62
C TYR A 111 -20.38 -2.38 -4.54
N VAL A 112 -21.59 -2.40 -3.99
CA VAL A 112 -22.39 -1.18 -3.76
C VAL A 112 -21.65 -0.24 -2.80
N GLY A 113 -21.05 -0.77 -1.74
CA GLY A 113 -20.23 -0.02 -0.80
C GLY A 113 -19.01 0.63 -1.47
N ILE A 114 -18.32 -0.08 -2.37
CA ILE A 114 -17.18 0.47 -3.13
C ILE A 114 -17.63 1.61 -4.04
N ILE A 115 -18.74 1.44 -4.77
CA ILE A 115 -19.27 2.49 -5.66
C ILE A 115 -19.69 3.73 -4.86
N CYS A 116 -20.40 3.52 -3.75
CA CYS A 116 -20.84 4.59 -2.86
C CYS A 116 -19.63 5.30 -2.24
N GLY A 117 -18.66 4.55 -1.71
CA GLY A 117 -17.45 5.08 -1.11
C GLY A 117 -16.58 5.85 -2.11
N PHE A 118 -16.45 5.34 -3.35
CA PHE A 118 -15.74 6.06 -4.41
C PHE A 118 -16.45 7.37 -4.77
N THR A 119 -17.77 7.34 -4.93
CA THR A 119 -18.57 8.56 -5.21
C THR A 119 -18.47 9.57 -4.08
N PHE A 120 -18.53 9.13 -2.84
CA PHE A 120 -18.39 10.01 -1.69
C PHE A 120 -16.99 10.62 -1.61
N LEU A 121 -15.94 9.83 -1.84
CA LEU A 121 -14.56 10.30 -1.85
C LEU A 121 -14.31 11.32 -2.97
N THR A 122 -14.82 11.08 -4.18
CA THR A 122 -14.66 12.02 -5.29
C THR A 122 -15.38 13.33 -5.02
N LEU A 123 -16.60 13.29 -4.45
CA LEU A 123 -17.32 14.50 -4.03
C LEU A 123 -16.61 15.24 -2.90
N ALA A 124 -16.02 14.54 -1.93
CA ALA A 124 -15.26 15.14 -0.84
C ALA A 124 -13.97 15.82 -1.33
N ILE A 125 -13.25 15.19 -2.27
CA ILE A 125 -12.07 15.80 -2.89
C ILE A 125 -12.48 17.01 -3.73
N ALA A 126 -13.56 16.90 -4.52
CA ALA A 126 -14.06 17.99 -5.35
C ALA A 126 -14.50 19.20 -4.50
N SER A 127 -15.25 18.99 -3.43
CA SER A 127 -15.67 20.07 -2.52
C SER A 127 -14.50 20.67 -1.76
N GLY A 128 -13.52 19.86 -1.33
CA GLY A 128 -12.29 20.33 -0.71
C GLY A 128 -11.43 21.19 -1.64
N LEU A 129 -11.27 20.79 -2.90
CA LEU A 129 -10.54 21.57 -3.90
C LEU A 129 -11.26 22.87 -4.28
N TYR A 130 -12.60 22.83 -4.40
CA TYR A 130 -13.41 24.02 -4.62
C TYR A 130 -13.24 25.04 -3.48
N TYR A 131 -13.34 24.58 -2.23
CA TYR A 131 -13.13 25.45 -1.06
C TYR A 131 -11.71 26.02 -1.02
N LEU A 132 -10.70 25.20 -1.38
CA LEU A 132 -9.32 25.65 -1.46
C LEU A 132 -9.13 26.72 -2.54
N SER A 133 -9.77 26.59 -3.71
CA SER A 133 -9.72 27.63 -4.75
C SER A 133 -10.38 28.93 -4.32
N GLU A 134 -11.55 28.88 -3.67
CA GLU A 134 -12.24 30.07 -3.15
C GLU A 134 -11.38 30.78 -2.09
N LEU A 135 -10.74 30.02 -1.19
CA LEU A 135 -9.81 30.57 -0.20
C LEU A 135 -8.61 31.26 -0.86
N VAL A 136 -8.10 30.68 -1.94
CA VAL A 136 -6.98 31.26 -2.68
C VAL A 136 -7.37 32.58 -3.34
N GLU A 137 -8.59 32.66 -3.86
CA GLU A 137 -9.18 33.87 -4.45
C GLU A 137 -9.39 34.97 -3.39
N GLU A 138 -9.95 34.63 -2.23
CA GLU A 138 -10.21 35.59 -1.15
C GLU A 138 -8.91 36.13 -0.51
N HIS A 139 -7.86 35.29 -0.45
CA HIS A 139 -6.62 35.60 0.27
C HIS A 139 -5.37 35.49 -0.61
N THR A 140 -5.40 36.03 -1.83
CA THR A 140 -4.30 35.96 -2.81
C THR A 140 -2.91 36.34 -2.27
N VAL A 141 -2.79 37.36 -1.41
CA VAL A 141 -1.53 37.78 -0.78
C VAL A 141 -0.96 36.71 0.16
N VAL A 142 -1.85 36.05 0.92
CA VAL A 142 -1.49 34.97 1.84
C VAL A 142 -1.14 33.73 1.03
N SER A 143 -1.93 33.39 0.02
CA SER A 143 -1.71 32.26 -0.89
C SER A 143 -0.34 32.34 -1.56
N ARG A 144 0.03 33.51 -2.09
CA ARG A 144 1.37 33.74 -2.67
C ARG A 144 2.47 33.52 -1.64
N ARG A 145 2.29 33.98 -0.40
CA ARG A 145 3.27 33.82 0.68
C ARG A 145 3.41 32.36 1.11
N ILE A 146 2.30 31.63 1.21
CA ILE A 146 2.28 30.20 1.52
C ILE A 146 2.99 29.42 0.41
N LEU A 147 2.64 29.67 -0.85
CA LEU A 147 3.24 28.98 -2.00
C LEU A 147 4.74 29.28 -2.12
N ALA A 148 5.17 30.51 -1.85
CA ALA A 148 6.59 30.86 -1.80
C ALA A 148 7.35 30.12 -0.67
N ARG A 149 6.77 30.05 0.54
CA ARG A 149 7.35 29.30 1.67
C ARG A 149 7.39 27.79 1.37
N LEU A 150 6.38 27.27 0.70
CA LEU A 150 6.29 25.87 0.30
C LEU A 150 7.40 25.52 -0.70
N ILE A 151 7.63 26.37 -1.72
CA ILE A 151 8.75 26.21 -2.65
C ILE A 151 10.10 26.21 -1.91
N GLN A 152 10.31 27.18 -1.02
CA GLN A 152 11.54 27.26 -0.22
C GLN A 152 11.73 26.00 0.65
N GLY A 153 10.65 25.49 1.24
CA GLY A 153 10.64 24.25 2.01
C GLY A 153 11.07 23.04 1.18
N ILE A 154 10.49 22.85 -0.01
CA ILE A 154 10.85 21.72 -0.89
C ILE A 154 12.29 21.84 -1.40
N VAL A 155 12.75 23.04 -1.76
CA VAL A 155 14.14 23.25 -2.14
C VAL A 155 15.07 22.91 -0.97
N GLY A 156 14.72 23.32 0.26
CA GLY A 156 15.43 22.94 1.48
C GLY A 156 15.48 21.42 1.69
N ILE A 157 14.35 20.72 1.47
CA ILE A 157 14.30 19.25 1.54
C ILE A 157 15.22 18.62 0.48
N HIS A 158 15.24 19.11 -0.77
CA HIS A 158 16.16 18.59 -1.79
C HIS A 158 17.63 18.82 -1.44
N VAL A 159 17.96 19.96 -0.82
CA VAL A 159 19.31 20.24 -0.32
C VAL A 159 19.66 19.29 0.83
N LEU A 160 18.72 19.03 1.75
CA LEU A 160 18.91 18.07 2.83
C LEU A 160 19.16 16.65 2.30
N LEU A 161 18.35 16.20 1.34
CA LEU A 161 18.51 14.89 0.67
C LEU A 161 19.84 14.79 -0.09
N LEU A 162 20.35 15.91 -0.62
CA LEU A 162 21.66 15.96 -1.25
C LEU A 162 22.79 15.79 -0.23
N VAL A 163 22.70 16.44 0.94
CA VAL A 163 23.75 16.43 1.97
C VAL A 163 23.76 15.13 2.76
N VAL A 164 22.59 14.67 3.21
CA VAL A 164 22.43 13.49 4.08
C VAL A 164 22.43 12.21 3.26
N ASP A 165 21.52 12.10 2.28
CA ASP A 165 21.28 10.87 1.54
C ASP A 165 22.11 10.74 0.25
N ARG A 166 23.00 11.72 -0.01
CA ARG A 166 23.94 11.74 -1.15
C ARG A 166 23.22 11.58 -2.50
N PHE A 167 22.05 12.19 -2.63
CA PHE A 167 21.28 12.15 -3.86
C PHE A 167 22.07 12.73 -5.06
N PRO A 168 21.78 12.27 -6.29
CA PRO A 168 22.52 12.69 -7.49
C PRO A 168 22.43 14.21 -7.71
N PHE A 169 23.58 14.89 -7.60
CA PHE A 169 23.69 16.35 -7.67
C PHE A 169 22.99 16.97 -8.88
N LEU A 170 23.13 16.38 -10.06
CA LEU A 170 22.55 16.91 -11.30
C LEU A 170 21.02 16.85 -11.30
N LEU A 171 20.42 15.78 -10.76
CA LEU A 171 18.96 15.64 -10.69
C LEU A 171 18.38 16.56 -9.62
N THR A 172 19.06 16.69 -8.48
CA THR A 172 18.65 17.63 -7.43
C THR A 172 18.78 19.08 -7.89
N LEU A 173 19.83 19.41 -8.66
CA LEU A 173 20.02 20.74 -9.24
C LEU A 173 18.92 21.05 -10.28
N PHE A 174 18.58 20.08 -11.14
CA PHE A 174 17.48 20.22 -12.09
C PHE A 174 16.14 20.42 -11.37
N SER A 175 15.87 19.63 -10.32
CA SER A 175 14.67 19.79 -9.50
C SER A 175 14.62 21.15 -8.83
N ALA A 176 15.73 21.63 -8.24
CA ALA A 176 15.81 22.96 -7.64
C ALA A 176 15.60 24.08 -8.70
N ALA A 177 16.17 23.93 -9.89
CA ALA A 177 15.98 24.87 -11.00
C ALA A 177 14.51 24.93 -11.45
N SER A 178 13.82 23.79 -11.55
CA SER A 178 12.38 23.75 -11.87
C SER A 178 11.55 24.46 -10.80
N HIS A 179 11.90 24.32 -9.52
CA HIS A 179 11.27 25.05 -8.42
C HIS A 179 11.55 26.56 -8.47
N GLY A 180 12.72 26.96 -8.99
CA GLY A 180 13.03 28.34 -9.32
C GLY A 180 12.11 28.91 -10.41
N VAL A 181 11.81 28.13 -11.45
CA VAL A 181 10.86 28.51 -12.50
C VAL A 181 9.44 28.63 -11.95
N TYR A 182 9.01 27.74 -11.04
CA TYR A 182 7.72 27.87 -10.34
C TYR A 182 7.66 29.16 -9.51
N ALA A 183 8.76 29.54 -8.84
CA ALA A 183 8.84 30.80 -8.11
C ALA A 183 8.85 32.04 -9.03
N MET A 184 9.38 31.93 -10.25
CA MET A 184 9.26 33.00 -11.26
C MET A 184 7.80 33.22 -11.68
N ASN A 185 7.04 32.13 -11.81
CA ASN A 185 5.62 32.20 -12.15
C ASN A 185 4.79 32.93 -11.08
N LEU A 186 5.19 32.83 -9.79
CA LEU A 186 4.58 33.59 -8.68
C LEU A 186 4.73 35.11 -8.77
N ARG A 187 5.55 35.66 -9.67
CA ARG A 187 5.71 37.12 -9.83
C ARG A 187 4.47 37.77 -10.46
N ARG A 188 3.78 37.05 -11.34
CA ARG A 188 2.56 37.50 -12.04
C ARG A 188 1.27 37.03 -11.36
N PHE A 189 1.39 36.39 -10.20
CA PHE A 189 0.24 35.92 -9.42
C PHE A 189 -0.66 37.09 -8.99
N PRO A 190 -2.00 37.00 -9.15
CA PRO A 190 -2.80 35.82 -9.51
C PRO A 190 -3.09 35.64 -11.03
N MET A 191 -2.86 36.64 -11.87
CA MET A 191 -3.21 36.62 -13.29
C MET A 191 -2.04 36.07 -14.14
N VAL A 192 -1.97 34.76 -14.29
CA VAL A 192 -0.99 34.09 -15.19
C VAL A 192 -1.69 33.74 -16.49
N ALA A 193 -1.26 34.34 -17.60
CA ALA A 193 -1.79 33.97 -18.90
C ALA A 193 -1.35 32.54 -19.23
N LEU A 194 -2.30 31.68 -19.63
CA LEU A 194 -2.01 30.30 -20.03
C LEU A 194 -1.07 30.20 -21.26
N THR A 195 -0.92 31.31 -22.00
CA THR A 195 -0.03 31.45 -23.16
C THR A 195 1.38 31.94 -22.79
N ASP A 196 1.67 32.26 -21.52
CA ASP A 196 3.00 32.67 -21.10
C ASP A 196 4.00 31.51 -21.28
N GLY A 197 5.12 31.77 -21.95
CA GLY A 197 6.16 30.76 -22.17
C GLY A 197 6.72 30.18 -20.87
N TRP A 198 6.72 30.95 -19.78
CA TRP A 198 7.09 30.49 -18.44
C TRP A 198 6.09 29.50 -17.86
N PHE A 199 4.80 29.66 -18.13
CA PHE A 199 3.76 28.74 -17.69
C PHE A 199 3.84 27.41 -18.46
N ILE A 200 3.92 27.47 -19.78
CA ILE A 200 4.10 26.28 -20.63
C ILE A 200 5.41 25.55 -20.26
N GLY A 201 6.49 26.31 -20.08
CA GLY A 201 7.77 25.79 -19.61
C GLY A 201 7.66 25.10 -18.25
N SER A 202 6.85 25.63 -17.33
CA SER A 202 6.59 25.00 -16.03
C SER A 202 5.91 23.64 -16.18
N CYS A 203 4.90 23.51 -17.05
CA CYS A 203 4.22 22.24 -17.32
C CYS A 203 5.19 21.18 -17.89
N ILE A 204 6.06 21.56 -18.83
CA ILE A 204 7.08 20.67 -19.39
C ILE A 204 8.10 20.24 -18.32
N LEU A 205 8.50 21.17 -17.44
CA LEU A 205 9.44 20.90 -16.36
C LEU A 205 8.87 19.92 -15.32
N VAL A 206 7.58 19.96 -15.00
CA VAL A 206 6.94 18.98 -14.10
C VAL A 206 7.08 17.56 -14.64
N VAL A 207 6.71 17.38 -15.91
CA VAL A 207 6.76 16.07 -16.58
C VAL A 207 8.21 15.60 -16.69
N SER A 208 9.12 16.50 -17.06
CA SER A 208 10.56 16.20 -17.15
C SER A 208 11.13 15.78 -15.80
N ASN A 209 10.82 16.52 -14.72
CA ASN A 209 11.27 16.20 -13.36
C ASN A 209 10.73 14.83 -12.92
N HIS A 210 9.45 14.55 -13.18
CA HIS A 210 8.84 13.24 -12.89
C HIS A 210 9.57 12.10 -13.60
N ILE A 211 9.78 12.20 -14.92
CA ILE A 211 10.44 11.16 -15.70
C ILE A 211 11.89 10.94 -15.22
N LEU A 212 12.63 12.00 -14.94
CA LEU A 212 14.02 11.91 -14.49
C LEU A 212 14.14 11.17 -13.14
N TRP A 213 13.28 11.52 -12.17
CA TRP A 213 13.25 10.82 -10.89
C TRP A 213 12.74 9.39 -11.02
N PHE A 214 11.76 9.14 -11.88
CA PHE A 214 11.24 7.79 -12.08
C PHE A 214 12.33 6.87 -12.66
N ARG A 215 13.12 7.38 -13.63
CA ARG A 215 14.27 6.68 -14.18
C ARG A 215 15.38 6.44 -13.16
N HIS A 216 15.54 7.34 -12.18
CA HIS A 216 16.51 7.16 -11.10
C HIS A 216 16.10 6.03 -10.16
N PHE A 217 14.87 6.04 -9.65
CA PHE A 217 14.36 5.01 -8.72
C PHE A 217 14.11 3.66 -9.39
N SER A 218 14.01 3.60 -10.72
CA SER A 218 13.85 2.34 -11.48
C SER A 218 15.17 1.62 -11.77
N LYS A 219 16.33 2.16 -11.35
CA LYS A 219 17.63 1.49 -11.55
C LYS A 219 17.73 0.23 -10.68
N PRO A 220 18.39 -0.84 -11.16
CA PRO A 220 18.56 -2.06 -10.38
C PRO A 220 19.40 -1.77 -9.12
N PRO A 221 19.16 -2.52 -8.01
CA PRO A 221 19.94 -2.36 -6.79
C PRO A 221 21.43 -2.63 -7.04
N GLU A 222 22.28 -1.69 -6.65
CA GLU A 222 23.73 -1.83 -6.73
C GLU A 222 24.23 -2.79 -5.63
N PRO A 223 25.15 -3.74 -5.95
CA PRO A 223 25.76 -4.62 -4.96
C PRO A 223 26.68 -3.83 -4.00
N LEU A 224 26.80 -4.25 -2.73
CA LEU A 224 27.62 -3.53 -1.73
C LEU A 224 29.13 -3.71 -1.95
N TYR A 225 29.54 -4.71 -2.76
CA TYR A 225 30.93 -4.96 -3.16
C TYR A 225 30.97 -5.30 -4.66
N ASN A 226 31.96 -4.79 -5.39
CA ASN A 226 32.20 -5.11 -6.80
C ASN A 226 32.73 -6.54 -6.93
N TYR A 227 31.88 -7.55 -6.77
CA TYR A 227 32.20 -8.87 -7.28
C TYR A 227 31.90 -8.86 -8.78
N SER A 228 32.93 -9.02 -9.60
CA SER A 228 32.80 -9.21 -11.05
C SER A 228 32.12 -10.55 -11.34
N ALA A 229 30.82 -10.65 -11.10
CA ALA A 229 30.00 -11.77 -11.53
C ALA A 229 29.65 -11.57 -13.01
N PRO A 230 29.89 -12.56 -13.88
CA PRO A 230 29.63 -12.41 -15.30
C PRO A 230 28.14 -12.17 -15.55
N SER A 231 27.88 -11.11 -16.31
CA SER A 231 26.57 -10.73 -16.81
C SER A 231 26.02 -11.82 -17.72
N SER A 232 24.91 -12.44 -17.36
CA SER A 232 23.77 -12.73 -18.24
C SER A 232 22.81 -13.72 -17.59
N ALA A 233 21.52 -13.34 -17.51
CA ALA A 233 20.33 -14.19 -17.46
C ALA A 233 20.14 -15.28 -16.37
N TYR A 234 21.18 -15.81 -15.73
CA TYR A 234 21.09 -16.98 -14.84
C TYR A 234 20.55 -16.64 -13.43
N ASN A 235 20.67 -15.39 -12.98
CA ASN A 235 20.29 -14.98 -11.63
C ASN A 235 18.78 -14.74 -11.40
N ARG A 236 17.91 -15.07 -12.35
CA ARG A 236 16.46 -14.90 -12.16
C ARG A 236 15.84 -15.96 -11.23
N HIS A 237 16.50 -17.09 -11.00
CA HIS A 237 15.90 -18.23 -10.29
C HIS A 237 16.30 -18.36 -8.81
N LYS A 238 17.16 -17.48 -8.28
CA LYS A 238 17.72 -17.61 -6.92
C LYS A 238 17.07 -16.72 -5.86
N GLN A 239 15.84 -16.23 -6.10
CA GLN A 239 15.09 -15.42 -5.13
C GLN A 239 14.32 -16.24 -4.07
N THR A 240 14.32 -17.58 -4.16
CA THR A 240 13.46 -18.42 -3.30
C THR A 240 14.11 -18.91 -2.01
N TYR A 241 15.42 -18.74 -1.82
CA TYR A 241 16.09 -19.08 -0.55
C TYR A 241 17.01 -17.95 -0.11
N GLY A 242 16.71 -17.40 1.07
CA GLY A 242 17.39 -16.27 1.70
C GLY A 242 18.90 -16.48 1.79
N SER A 243 19.61 -15.87 0.84
CA SER A 243 21.04 -15.61 0.96
C SER A 243 21.19 -14.10 1.11
N SER A 244 21.69 -13.71 2.28
CA SER A 244 22.10 -12.37 2.64
C SER A 244 23.29 -11.94 1.79
N LEU A 245 23.06 -11.66 0.51
CA LEU A 245 23.95 -10.81 -0.26
C LEU A 245 23.73 -9.39 0.23
N ASP A 246 24.78 -8.75 0.73
CA ASP A 246 24.75 -7.34 1.09
C ASP A 246 24.47 -6.50 -0.17
N TYR A 247 23.25 -5.98 -0.26
CA TYR A 247 22.83 -4.96 -1.22
C TYR A 247 22.60 -3.66 -0.47
N LYS A 248 22.78 -2.51 -1.14
CA LYS A 248 22.33 -1.24 -0.53
C LYS A 248 20.82 -1.31 -0.27
N PRO A 249 20.36 -0.89 0.92
CA PRO A 249 18.93 -0.88 1.21
C PRO A 249 18.22 0.03 0.19
N VAL A 250 17.24 -0.55 -0.51
CA VAL A 250 16.40 0.19 -1.46
C VAL A 250 15.20 0.79 -0.74
N PRO A 251 14.80 2.03 -1.07
CA PRO A 251 13.66 2.66 -0.42
C PRO A 251 12.36 1.90 -0.73
N SER A 252 11.45 1.90 0.24
CA SER A 252 10.14 1.26 0.10
C SER A 252 9.26 1.99 -0.93
N PHE A 253 8.27 1.31 -1.52
CA PHE A 253 7.33 1.95 -2.44
C PHE A 253 6.63 3.17 -1.82
N SER A 254 6.34 3.12 -0.52
CA SER A 254 5.78 4.24 0.25
C SER A 254 6.74 5.43 0.35
N GLU A 255 8.04 5.20 0.55
CA GLU A 255 9.03 6.28 0.60
C GLU A 255 9.18 6.95 -0.76
N ILE A 256 9.25 6.15 -1.82
CA ILE A 256 9.35 6.66 -3.20
C ILE A 256 8.08 7.45 -3.55
N SER A 257 6.89 6.92 -3.25
CA SER A 257 5.64 7.62 -3.55
C SER A 257 5.48 8.92 -2.75
N ALA A 258 5.91 8.93 -1.48
CA ALA A 258 5.96 10.15 -0.67
C ALA A 258 6.92 11.20 -1.27
N PHE A 259 8.08 10.78 -1.76
CA PHE A 259 9.00 11.67 -2.46
C PHE A 259 8.34 12.29 -3.70
N PHE A 260 7.69 11.50 -4.55
CA PHE A 260 6.99 12.05 -5.73
C PHE A 260 5.85 12.98 -5.36
N GLY A 261 5.02 12.60 -4.39
CA GLY A 261 3.89 13.42 -3.94
C GLY A 261 4.33 14.77 -3.37
N LEU A 262 5.31 14.76 -2.45
CA LEU A 262 5.75 15.95 -1.75
C LEU A 262 6.76 16.78 -2.53
N CYS A 263 7.77 16.16 -3.13
CA CYS A 263 8.91 16.87 -3.72
C CYS A 263 8.71 17.20 -5.21
N VAL A 264 7.89 16.43 -5.93
CA VAL A 264 7.70 16.63 -7.38
C VAL A 264 6.34 17.26 -7.70
N TRP A 265 5.26 16.79 -7.06
CA TRP A 265 3.89 17.18 -7.43
C TRP A 265 3.25 18.27 -6.57
N LEU A 266 3.64 18.42 -5.31
CA LEU A 266 2.99 19.35 -4.37
C LEU A 266 2.98 20.80 -4.85
N VAL A 267 4.13 21.36 -5.28
CA VAL A 267 4.21 22.75 -5.77
C VAL A 267 3.43 22.96 -7.08
N PRO A 268 3.66 22.16 -8.13
CA PRO A 268 2.93 22.32 -9.38
C PRO A 268 1.41 22.19 -9.20
N PHE A 269 0.98 21.24 -8.37
CA PHE A 269 -0.42 21.05 -8.04
C PHE A 269 -1.00 22.26 -7.30
N ALA A 270 -0.32 22.74 -6.26
CA ALA A 270 -0.75 23.93 -5.52
C ALA A 270 -0.81 25.18 -6.41
N LEU A 271 0.15 25.33 -7.33
CA LEU A 271 0.16 26.40 -8.32
C LEU A 271 -1.04 26.27 -9.27
N PHE A 272 -1.32 25.07 -9.79
CA PHE A 272 -2.46 24.84 -10.69
C PHE A 272 -3.80 25.14 -10.03
N VAL A 273 -4.02 24.65 -8.80
CA VAL A 273 -5.23 24.97 -8.02
C VAL A 273 -5.36 26.48 -7.80
N SER A 274 -4.24 27.17 -7.57
CA SER A 274 -4.24 28.62 -7.35
C SER A 274 -4.54 29.45 -8.59
N LEU A 275 -4.26 28.94 -9.79
CA LEU A 275 -4.59 29.62 -11.05
C LEU A 275 -6.05 29.42 -11.45
N SER A 276 -6.60 28.23 -11.20
CA SER A 276 -8.03 27.96 -11.45
C SER A 276 -8.95 28.89 -10.65
N ALA A 277 -8.48 29.42 -9.52
CA ALA A 277 -9.21 30.40 -8.71
C ALA A 277 -9.28 31.79 -9.36
N GLY A 278 -8.30 32.18 -10.18
CA GLY A 278 -8.27 33.50 -10.82
C GLY A 278 -9.18 33.64 -12.04
N GLU A 279 -9.49 32.51 -12.70
CA GLU A 279 -10.30 32.46 -13.93
C GLU A 279 -11.83 32.45 -13.67
N ASN A 280 -12.25 32.40 -12.39
CA ASN A 280 -13.67 32.39 -12.00
C ASN A 280 -14.26 33.79 -11.77
N VAL A 281 -13.44 34.85 -11.88
CA VAL A 281 -13.91 36.23 -11.89
C VAL A 281 -14.43 36.56 -13.29
N LEU A 282 -15.75 36.63 -13.44
CA LEU A 282 -16.42 37.07 -14.67
C LEU A 282 -15.74 38.32 -15.26
N PRO A 283 -15.59 38.44 -16.59
CA PRO A 283 -15.28 39.71 -17.24
C PRO A 283 -16.49 40.63 -17.09
N SER A 284 -16.57 41.36 -15.98
CA SER A 284 -17.46 42.52 -15.92
C SER A 284 -16.75 43.65 -16.65
N THR A 285 -17.43 44.14 -17.70
CA THR A 285 -17.04 45.23 -18.61
C THR A 285 -16.17 44.83 -19.80
N MET A 286 -16.81 44.46 -20.92
CA MET A 286 -16.57 45.04 -22.26
C MET A 286 -17.46 44.36 -23.32
N GLY A 287 -18.35 45.15 -23.92
CA GLY A 287 -18.79 44.99 -25.31
C GLY A 287 -19.99 44.09 -25.58
N GLY A 288 -21.19 44.68 -25.60
CA GLY A 288 -22.39 44.02 -26.10
C GLY A 288 -23.60 44.96 -26.10
N ASP A 289 -23.56 46.00 -26.95
CA ASP A 289 -24.75 46.80 -27.26
C ASP A 289 -25.84 45.92 -27.87
N SER A 290 -27.05 45.97 -27.32
CA SER A 290 -28.35 45.94 -28.04
C SER A 290 -29.53 45.90 -27.04
N SER A 291 -30.09 47.09 -26.79
CA SER A 291 -31.53 47.39 -26.67
C SER A 291 -32.49 46.40 -25.98
N ALA A 292 -32.95 46.76 -24.77
CA ALA A 292 -34.37 46.72 -24.39
C ALA A 292 -34.59 47.65 -23.19
N GLY A 293 -35.39 48.70 -23.36
CA GLY A 293 -35.66 49.71 -22.35
C GLY A 293 -36.65 49.26 -21.27
N VAL A 294 -36.64 49.99 -20.14
CA VAL A 294 -37.80 50.65 -19.52
C VAL A 294 -37.30 51.42 -18.28
N VAL A 295 -37.83 52.62 -18.14
CA VAL A 295 -37.51 53.67 -17.16
C VAL A 295 -38.01 53.33 -15.75
N GLY A 296 -37.23 53.71 -14.73
CA GLY A 296 -37.67 53.76 -13.33
C GLY A 296 -36.62 54.41 -12.42
N SER A 297 -36.80 55.71 -12.15
CA SER A 297 -36.00 56.51 -11.20
C SER A 297 -36.24 56.11 -9.74
N GLY A 298 -35.21 56.15 -8.90
CA GLY A 298 -35.35 55.99 -7.45
C GLY A 298 -34.01 56.03 -6.70
N ASP A 299 -33.80 57.13 -5.99
CA ASP A 299 -32.67 57.54 -5.15
C ASP A 299 -32.53 56.73 -3.84
N GLY A 300 -31.33 56.75 -3.23
CA GLY A 300 -31.19 56.65 -1.76
C GLY A 300 -30.63 55.37 -1.11
N ASP A 301 -29.33 55.42 -0.79
CA ASP A 301 -28.66 54.93 0.42
C ASP A 301 -28.53 53.40 0.71
N GLY A 302 -27.37 52.85 0.32
CA GLY A 302 -26.95 51.48 0.64
C GLY A 302 -26.08 51.37 1.89
N LYS A 303 -26.68 51.04 3.04
CA LYS A 303 -25.94 50.50 4.20
C LYS A 303 -25.54 49.04 3.94
N LYS A 304 -24.37 48.83 3.34
CA LYS A 304 -23.72 47.50 3.26
C LYS A 304 -23.18 47.08 4.64
N LYS A 305 -23.98 46.31 5.40
CA LYS A 305 -23.47 45.51 6.54
C LYS A 305 -22.55 44.42 5.98
N GLY A 306 -21.26 44.51 6.28
CA GLY A 306 -20.27 43.49 5.92
C GLY A 306 -20.59 42.15 6.58
N ARG A 307 -20.78 41.10 5.75
CA ARG A 307 -20.77 39.70 6.16
C ARG A 307 -19.35 39.37 6.63
N LYS A 308 -19.13 39.39 7.96
CA LYS A 308 -17.95 38.74 8.57
C LYS A 308 -18.00 37.26 8.21
N GLY A 309 -16.93 36.79 7.56
CA GLY A 309 -16.89 35.54 6.79
C GLY A 309 -17.09 34.27 7.59
N LEU A 310 -17.80 33.33 6.95
CA LEU A 310 -17.94 31.92 7.33
C LEU A 310 -16.58 31.23 7.57
N PHE A 311 -15.50 31.73 6.97
CA PHE A 311 -14.12 31.30 7.17
C PHE A 311 -13.66 31.37 8.64
N LYS A 312 -13.96 32.48 9.32
CA LYS A 312 -13.58 32.64 10.73
C LYS A 312 -14.37 31.69 11.62
N GLY A 313 -15.67 31.53 11.35
CA GLY A 313 -16.51 30.56 12.07
C GLY A 313 -16.10 29.10 11.84
N GLY A 314 -15.60 28.76 10.64
CA GLY A 314 -15.14 27.41 10.31
C GLY A 314 -13.81 27.05 11.00
N ILE A 315 -12.84 27.97 10.99
CA ILE A 315 -11.55 27.74 11.65
C ILE A 315 -11.70 27.70 13.17
N ASP A 316 -12.46 28.64 13.74
CA ASP A 316 -12.73 28.67 15.18
C ASP A 316 -13.45 27.37 15.62
N GLY A 317 -14.41 26.88 14.82
CA GLY A 317 -15.09 25.60 15.08
C GLY A 317 -14.20 24.36 15.00
N ILE A 318 -13.20 24.33 14.12
CA ILE A 318 -12.22 23.23 14.04
C ILE A 318 -11.29 23.24 15.26
N TRP A 319 -10.83 24.42 15.70
CA TRP A 319 -10.00 24.54 16.89
C TRP A 319 -10.75 24.14 18.15
N ASP A 320 -12.01 24.57 18.28
CA ASP A 320 -12.86 24.18 19.42
C ASP A 320 -13.13 22.67 19.44
N TRP A 321 -13.39 22.04 18.28
CA TRP A 321 -13.56 20.59 18.20
C TRP A 321 -12.28 19.82 18.56
N ILE A 322 -11.10 20.29 18.13
CA ILE A 322 -9.81 19.69 18.49
C ILE A 322 -9.56 19.81 20.00
N LEU A 323 -9.86 20.96 20.59
CA LEU A 323 -9.69 21.19 22.03
C LEU A 323 -10.66 20.33 22.86
N GLU A 324 -11.93 20.24 22.43
CA GLU A 324 -12.96 19.44 23.09
C GLU A 324 -12.65 17.94 22.99
N THR A 325 -12.20 17.47 21.83
CA THR A 325 -11.76 16.09 21.62
C THR A 325 -10.48 15.78 22.39
N GLY A 326 -9.55 16.73 22.48
CA GLY A 326 -8.31 16.61 23.28
C GLY A 326 -8.57 16.57 24.79
N GLN A 327 -9.58 17.29 25.28
CA GLN A 327 -10.04 17.23 26.66
C GLN A 327 -10.77 15.91 26.96
N ALA A 328 -11.62 15.43 26.05
CA ALA A 328 -12.32 14.15 26.19
C ALA A 328 -11.39 12.94 26.20
N LEU A 329 -10.26 13.03 25.49
CA LEU A 329 -9.21 11.99 25.45
C LEU A 329 -8.17 12.12 26.58
N GLY A 330 -8.30 13.12 27.48
CA GLY A 330 -7.41 13.30 28.63
C GLY A 330 -5.98 13.74 28.29
N ILE A 331 -5.72 14.18 27.06
CA ILE A 331 -4.38 14.54 26.57
C ILE A 331 -3.96 15.94 27.06
N THR A 332 -4.91 16.79 27.48
CA THR A 332 -4.65 18.13 28.02
C THR A 332 -5.16 18.31 29.45
N GLY A 333 -4.76 17.39 30.35
CA GLY A 333 -4.96 17.49 31.79
C GLY A 333 -3.72 17.98 32.54
N GLY A 334 -3.28 19.24 32.32
CA GLY A 334 -2.16 19.86 33.04
C GLY A 334 -2.65 20.99 33.95
N GLY A 335 -2.96 20.66 35.21
CA GLY A 335 -3.63 21.56 36.16
C GLY A 335 -2.85 22.82 36.55
N ARG A 336 -3.51 23.98 36.46
CA ARG A 336 -3.21 25.15 37.30
C ARG A 336 -3.88 24.96 38.66
N ARG A 337 -3.14 24.38 39.62
CA ARG A 337 -3.46 24.58 41.05
C ARG A 337 -3.13 26.04 41.39
N ARG A 338 -4.16 26.86 41.59
CA ARG A 338 -4.04 28.15 42.26
C ARG A 338 -3.84 27.84 43.75
N SER A 339 -2.64 28.06 44.28
CA SER A 339 -2.38 28.00 45.71
C SER A 339 -3.03 29.19 46.39
N THR A 340 -3.77 28.92 47.45
CA THR A 340 -4.17 29.84 48.50
C THR A 340 -2.98 30.68 48.99
N PHE A 341 -3.11 32.00 48.93
CA PHE A 341 -3.02 32.92 50.08
C PHE A 341 -3.83 34.17 49.76
#